data_AF-A0A946ASX9-F1
#
_entry.id   AF-A0A946ASX9-F1
#
_cell.length_a   1.000
_cell.length_b   1.000
_cell.length_c   1.000
_cell.angle_alpha   90.00
_cell.angle_beta   90.00
_cell.angle_gamma   90.00
#
_symmetry.space_group_name_H-M   'P 1'
#
loop_
_entity.id
_entity.type
_entity.pdbx_description
1 polymer ?
#
loop_
_entity_poly.entity_id
_entity_poly.type
_entity_poly.pdbx_seq_one_letter_code
_entity_poly.pdbx_strand_id
1 'polypeptide(L)' 'FQKPLGAMVKTGDVIAELLSLEGDDAFTGKTELRAGTDGIFFDRSLIKLAWPGHIVAKIAGKTPLVDDGYLLAD' A
#
# COMPACT_ATOMS: atom_id res chain seq x y z
N PHE A 1 -10.04 6.77 2.38
CA PHE A 1 -9.36 7.19 1.15
C PHE A 1 -9.00 6.00 0.27
N GLN A 2 -9.86 5.58 -0.66
CA GLN A 2 -9.63 4.39 -1.48
C GLN A 2 -9.47 4.78 -2.95
N LYS A 3 -8.25 4.65 -3.48
CA LYS A 3 -8.03 4.70 -4.93
C LYS A 3 -8.67 3.46 -5.55
N PRO A 4 -9.45 3.58 -6.64
CA PRO A 4 -9.98 2.40 -7.32
C PRO A 4 -8.83 1.60 -7.96
N LEU A 5 -9.03 0.29 -8.12
CA LEU A 5 -8.15 -0.52 -8.94
C LEU A 5 -8.12 0.05 -10.37
N GLY A 6 -6.94 0.10 -10.97
CA GLY A 6 -6.69 0.73 -12.25
C GLY A 6 -6.42 2.23 -12.19
N ALA A 7 -6.53 2.88 -11.02
CA ALA A 7 -6.19 4.29 -10.88
C ALA A 7 -4.70 4.54 -11.08
N MET A 8 -4.37 5.66 -11.73
CA MET A 8 -3.03 6.21 -11.70
C MET A 8 -2.79 6.90 -10.35
N VAL A 9 -1.64 6.61 -9.74
CA VAL A 9 -1.20 7.20 -8.48
C VAL A 9 0.19 7.81 -8.62
N LYS A 10 0.46 8.81 -7.78
CA LYS A 10 1.75 9.45 -7.66
C LYS A 10 2.42 9.10 -6.34
N THR A 11 3.74 9.11 -6.32
CA THR A 11 4.54 8.94 -5.11
C THR A 11 4.05 9.93 -4.04
N GLY A 12 3.76 9.42 -2.85
CA GLY A 12 3.17 10.19 -1.74
C GLY A 12 1.64 10.20 -1.66
N ASP A 13 0.92 9.78 -2.72
CA ASP A 13 -0.53 9.61 -2.68
C ASP A 13 -0.91 8.64 -1.56
N VAL A 14 -1.92 8.99 -0.76
CA VAL A 14 -2.50 8.06 0.22
C VAL A 14 -3.25 6.96 -0.52
N ILE A 15 -2.87 5.70 -0.29
CA ILE A 15 -3.47 4.52 -0.91
C ILE A 15 -4.29 3.68 0.07
N ALA A 16 -4.00 3.78 1.37
CA ALA A 16 -4.72 3.11 2.43
C ALA A 16 -4.51 3.83 3.77
N GLU A 17 -5.33 3.48 4.76
CA GLU A 17 -5.22 3.92 6.15
C GLU A 17 -5.16 2.67 7.02
N LEU A 18 -4.17 2.60 7.92
CA LEU A 18 -4.07 1.56 8.94
C LEU A 18 -4.74 2.07 10.22
N LEU A 19 -5.65 1.28 10.78
CA LEU A 19 -6.31 1.57 12.04
C LEU A 19 -5.55 0.89 13.20
N SER A 20 -5.19 1.64 14.23
CA SER A 20 -4.64 1.09 15.47
C SER A 20 -5.69 0.19 16.13
N LEU A 21 -5.33 -1.02 16.54
CA LEU A 21 -6.23 -1.95 17.24
C LEU A 21 -5.95 -2.02 18.76
N GLU A 22 -4.87 -1.37 19.21
CA GLU A 22 -4.35 -1.41 20.57
C GLU A 22 -3.79 -0.04 20.94
N GLY A 23 -3.55 0.19 22.23
CA GLY A 23 -3.02 1.46 22.75
C GLY A 23 -4.10 2.52 23.03
N ASP A 24 -3.65 3.71 23.43
CA ASP A 24 -4.53 4.83 23.84
C ASP A 24 -5.40 5.37 22.69
N ASP A 25 -4.98 5.14 21.44
CA ASP A 25 -5.69 5.51 20.22
C ASP A 25 -6.36 4.30 19.54
N ALA A 26 -6.55 3.17 20.25
CA ALA A 26 -7.22 2.00 19.69
C ALA A 26 -8.56 2.38 19.02
N PHE A 27 -8.77 1.85 17.82
CA PHE A 27 -9.94 2.07 16.95
C PHE A 27 -10.18 3.53 16.51
N THR A 28 -9.27 4.46 16.81
CA THR A 28 -9.40 5.87 16.43
C THR A 28 -8.15 6.42 15.72
N GLY A 29 -6.98 5.95 16.13
CA GLY A 29 -5.68 6.25 15.53
C GLY A 29 -5.57 5.70 14.12
N LYS A 30 -5.14 6.56 13.20
CA LYS A 30 -4.96 6.21 11.79
C LYS A 30 -3.57 6.57 11.31
N THR A 31 -2.92 5.63 10.63
CA THR A 31 -1.66 5.86 9.93
C THR A 31 -1.91 5.77 8.43
N GLU A 32 -1.56 6.83 7.70
CA GLU A 32 -1.67 6.83 6.24
C GLU A 32 -0.56 6.01 5.61
N LEU A 33 -0.93 5.10 4.70
CA LEU A 33 -0.01 4.38 3.84
C LEU A 33 0.04 5.07 2.49
N ARG A 34 1.25 5.43 2.06
CA ARG A 34 1.48 6.23 0.85
C ARG A 34 2.11 5.39 -0.25
N ALA A 35 1.83 5.74 -1.50
CA ALA A 35 2.46 5.16 -2.66
C ALA A 35 3.98 5.45 -2.65
N GLY A 36 4.79 4.40 -2.77
CA GLY A 36 6.25 4.50 -2.87
C GLY A 36 6.77 4.73 -4.29
N THR A 37 5.90 4.66 -5.30
CA THR A 37 6.25 4.86 -6.70
C THR A 37 5.06 5.41 -7.49
N ASP A 38 5.36 6.04 -8.63
CA ASP A 38 4.37 6.44 -9.62
C ASP A 38 3.91 5.23 -10.44
N GLY A 39 2.61 5.09 -10.67
CA GLY A 39 2.14 3.98 -11.48
C GLY A 39 0.65 3.70 -11.42
N ILE A 40 0.27 2.52 -11.91
CA ILE A 40 -1.10 2.00 -11.83
C ILE A 40 -1.27 1.20 -10.55
N PHE A 41 -2.27 1.55 -9.74
CA PHE A 41 -2.69 0.80 -8.57
C PHE A 41 -3.53 -0.40 -9.01
N PHE A 42 -2.93 -1.58 -9.11
CA PHE A 42 -3.55 -2.72 -9.80
C PHE A 42 -3.95 -3.87 -8.88
N ASP A 43 -3.48 -3.88 -7.64
CA ASP A 43 -3.81 -4.92 -6.67
C ASP A 43 -3.94 -4.33 -5.26
N ARG A 44 -4.83 -4.92 -4.44
CA ARG A 44 -5.01 -4.58 -3.03
C ARG A 44 -5.34 -5.82 -2.22
N SER A 45 -4.77 -5.92 -1.02
CA SER A 45 -5.13 -6.97 -0.07
C SER A 45 -6.57 -6.78 0.39
N LEU A 46 -7.31 -7.89 0.47
CA LEU A 46 -8.67 -7.94 1.03
C LEU A 46 -8.65 -8.31 2.53
N ILE A 47 -7.50 -8.71 3.05
CA ILE A 47 -7.32 -9.01 4.47
C ILE A 47 -7.40 -7.70 5.24
N LYS A 48 -8.27 -7.65 6.25
CA LYS A 48 -8.52 -6.42 7.05
C LYS A 48 -7.52 -6.21 8.18
N LEU A 49 -6.73 -7.22 8.51
CA LEU A 49 -5.66 -7.16 9.49
C LEU A 49 -4.32 -7.03 8.78
N ALA A 50 -3.45 -6.18 9.30
CA ALA A 50 -2.09 -6.02 8.80
C ALA A 50 -1.09 -6.20 9.94
N TRP A 51 0.09 -6.72 9.58
CA TRP A 51 1.24 -6.90 10.45
C TRP A 51 2.48 -6.32 9.75
N PRO A 52 3.60 -6.09 10.46
CA PRO A 52 4.83 -5.62 9.85
C PRO A 52 5.24 -6.50 8.66
N GLY A 53 5.50 -5.88 7.51
CA GLY A 53 5.87 -6.58 6.27
C GLY A 53 4.69 -7.11 5.42
N HIS A 54 3.45 -6.99 5.89
CA HIS A 54 2.28 -7.36 5.08
C HIS A 54 2.12 -6.41 3.88
N ILE A 55 2.02 -6.99 2.68
CA ILE A 55 1.77 -6.23 1.45
C ILE A 55 0.28 -5.86 1.39
N VAL A 56 -0.01 -4.56 1.47
CA VAL A 56 -1.39 -4.04 1.43
C VAL A 56 -1.90 -3.78 0.01
N ALA A 57 -0.99 -3.53 -0.94
CA ALA A 57 -1.31 -3.23 -2.32
C ALA A 57 -0.07 -3.32 -3.22
N LYS A 58 -0.29 -3.33 -4.53
CA LYS A 58 0.78 -3.25 -5.53
C LYS A 58 0.54 -2.13 -6.53
N ILE A 59 1.62 -1.45 -6.89
CA ILE A 59 1.66 -0.38 -7.87
C ILE A 59 2.68 -0.75 -8.93
N ALA A 60 2.27 -0.76 -10.20
CA ALA A 60 3.17 -1.01 -11.31
C ALA A 60 3.60 0.33 -11.93
N GLY A 61 4.87 0.68 -11.75
CA GLY A 61 5.50 1.85 -12.31
C GLY A 61 6.30 1.55 -13.57
N LYS A 62 6.84 2.60 -14.21
CA LYS A 62 7.74 2.47 -15.36
C LYS A 62 9.22 2.43 -14.96
N THR A 63 9.53 2.93 -13.77
CA THR A 63 10.89 2.92 -13.23
C THR A 63 11.08 1.64 -12.43
N PRO A 64 12.07 0.79 -12.77
CA PRO A 64 12.41 -0.35 -11.94
C PRO A 64 12.72 0.11 -10.50
N LEU A 65 12.22 -0.64 -9.52
CA LEU A 65 12.55 -0.39 -8.12
C LEU A 65 13.99 -0.85 -7.86
N VAL A 66 14.73 -0.12 -7.02
CA VAL A 66 16.16 -0.32 -6.75
C VAL A 66 16.42 -1.44 -5.72
N ASP A 67 15.46 -2.35 -5.54
CA ASP A 67 15.47 -3.35 -4.47
C ASP A 67 15.50 -4.78 -5.04
N ASP A 68 16.09 -5.72 -4.29
CA ASP A 68 16.21 -7.15 -4.59
C ASP A 68 14.86 -7.90 -4.45
N GLY A 69 13.74 -7.19 -4.61
CA GLY A 69 12.40 -7.74 -4.45
C GLY A 69 12.17 -8.88 -5.43
N TYR A 70 11.48 -9.93 -4.95
CA TYR A 70 11.06 -11.09 -5.73
C TYR A 70 10.25 -10.66 -6.95
N LEU A 71 10.94 -10.40 -8.05
CA LEU A 71 10.39 -10.52 -9.38
C LEU A 71 9.79 -11.92 -9.48
N LEU A 72 8.67 -12.06 -10.20
CA LEU A 72 8.26 -13.37 -10.68
C LEU A 72 9.33 -13.81 -11.67
N ALA A 73 10.40 -14.43 -11.16
CA ALA A 73 11.31 -15.21 -11.98
C ALA A 73 10.57 -16.50 -12.31
N ASP A 74 10.53 -16.78 -13.61
CA ASP A 74 9.94 -17.96 -14.24
C ASP A 74 10.25 -19.28 -13.52
#